data_AF-H3B161-F1
#
_entry.id   AF-H3B161-F1
#
_cell.length_a   1.000
_cell.length_b   1.000
_cell.length_c   1.000
_cell.angle_alpha   90.00
_cell.angle_beta   90.00
_cell.angle_gamma   90.00
#
_symmetry.space_group_name_H-M   'P 1'
#
loop_
_entity.id
_entity.type
_entity.pdbx_description
1 polymer ?
#
loop_
_entity_poly.entity_id
_entity_poly.type
_entity_poly.pdbx_seq_one_letter_code
_entity_poly.pdbx_strand_id
1 'polypeptide(L)'
;CNLPPKPIGMQDLNILVFFFSFSGVHFNSQAIAPTIEQIDQSFGATHPGVYNATEQLFHLNFRGLSFSFQLDSWTEAPKYEIPHGATVKRMYIYTGNSLQDTRAPAMPLSCYLGNVYAESVDVLRDATGPSGLRLRLLTAGSGPGVLSDAKMRVFERCIYFGDSCQDVLSALGSPHKVFYKAEDKMKIHSPSPHKQVPSRCNDYFFNYFTLGVDILFDVSTHQVKKFVLHTNYPGHYNFNIYYHCDFKIPLTVKRDSADCQAEMCTLTSYSKWDSIHELLGHPTEKPVVLHRSSSPNNTNPFGSTFCFGLQKKIQKVMQNNHIASVTLYGLPKPSNQLRAAEPTQ
;
A
#
# COMPACT_ATOMS: atom_id res chain seq x y z
N CYS A 1 10.82 2.24 12.81
CA CYS A 1 10.49 1.94 11.40
C CYS A 1 9.01 1.67 11.11
N ASN A 2 8.10 1.76 12.10
CA ASN A 2 6.65 1.64 11.92
C ASN A 2 6.03 3.00 12.24
N LEU A 3 5.93 3.90 11.27
CA LEU A 3 5.06 5.07 11.45
C LEU A 3 3.64 4.60 11.13
N PRO A 4 2.64 4.86 12.01
CA PRO A 4 1.25 4.60 11.70
C PRO A 4 0.86 5.34 10.41
N PRO A 5 -0.22 4.91 9.72
CA PRO A 5 -0.70 5.63 8.54
C PRO A 5 -0.88 7.10 8.91
N LYS A 6 -0.09 7.97 8.28
CA LYS A 6 -0.10 9.40 8.54
C LYS A 6 -1.52 9.96 8.27
N PRO A 7 -1.96 10.99 9.00
CA PRO A 7 -3.17 11.74 8.64
C PRO A 7 -3.15 12.08 7.16
N ILE A 8 -4.32 12.15 6.53
CA ILE A 8 -4.44 12.76 5.21
C ILE A 8 -4.12 14.25 5.42
N GLY A 9 -2.89 14.62 5.08
CA GLY A 9 -2.38 15.99 5.20
C GLY A 9 -2.41 16.67 3.85
N MET A 10 -3.22 17.71 3.71
CA MET A 10 -3.10 18.67 2.62
C MET A 10 -2.13 19.76 3.02
N GLN A 11 -1.26 20.13 2.09
CA GLN A 11 -0.27 21.20 2.25
C GLN A 11 -0.56 22.30 1.23
N ASP A 12 -0.19 23.52 1.60
CA ASP A 12 -0.26 24.71 0.75
C ASP A 12 -1.65 24.91 0.15
N LEU A 13 -2.66 25.08 1.02
CA LEU A 13 -4.07 25.30 0.65
C LEU A 13 -4.29 26.54 -0.25
N ASN A 14 -3.29 27.43 -0.31
CA ASN A 14 -3.26 28.59 -1.21
C ASN A 14 -2.88 28.23 -2.66
N ILE A 15 -2.29 27.06 -2.91
CA ILE A 15 -1.87 26.61 -4.25
C ILE A 15 -2.97 25.71 -4.85
N LEU A 16 -4.01 26.38 -5.37
CA LEU A 16 -4.90 25.97 -6.48
C LEU A 16 -6.02 24.90 -6.27
N VAL A 17 -7.25 25.33 -6.62
CA VAL A 17 -8.43 24.59 -7.16
C VAL A 17 -9.33 23.77 -6.21
N PHE A 18 -9.02 23.63 -4.92
CA PHE A 18 -9.90 22.89 -4.00
C PHE A 18 -10.88 23.78 -3.22
N PHE A 19 -12.18 23.56 -3.40
CA PHE A 19 -13.24 24.18 -2.62
C PHE A 19 -13.48 23.37 -1.34
N PHE A 20 -13.21 23.96 -0.18
CA PHE A 20 -13.55 23.35 1.10
C PHE A 20 -14.72 24.08 1.74
N SER A 21 -15.70 23.29 2.20
CA SER A 21 -16.82 23.80 2.98
C SER A 21 -17.06 22.92 4.19
N PHE A 22 -17.54 23.54 5.27
CA PHE A 22 -18.03 22.84 6.45
C PHE A 22 -19.43 23.36 6.75
N SER A 23 -20.40 22.44 6.86
CA SER A 23 -21.82 22.78 7.07
C SER A 23 -22.38 23.82 6.09
N GLY A 24 -21.91 23.80 4.83
CA GLY A 24 -22.33 24.74 3.77
C GLY A 24 -21.60 26.08 3.75
N VAL A 25 -20.70 26.34 4.70
CA VAL A 25 -19.87 27.56 4.73
C VAL A 25 -18.51 27.25 4.10
N HIS A 26 -18.10 28.04 3.10
CA HIS A 26 -16.81 27.89 2.46
C HIS A 26 -15.72 28.59 3.26
N PHE A 27 -14.66 27.85 3.62
CA PHE A 27 -13.49 28.41 4.29
C PHE A 27 -12.25 28.44 3.39
N ASN A 28 -12.30 27.82 2.22
CA ASN A 28 -11.28 27.92 1.17
C ASN A 28 -11.93 27.90 -0.21
N SER A 29 -11.72 28.95 -1.01
CA SER A 29 -12.16 29.03 -2.40
C SER A 29 -11.33 30.05 -3.17
N GLN A 30 -11.56 30.21 -4.48
CA GLN A 30 -10.91 31.27 -5.27
C GLN A 30 -11.16 32.69 -4.71
N ALA A 31 -12.26 32.89 -3.98
CA ALA A 31 -12.62 34.18 -3.41
C ALA A 31 -12.37 34.29 -1.89
N ILE A 32 -12.11 33.16 -1.22
CA ILE A 32 -12.02 33.08 0.26
C ILE A 32 -10.70 32.40 0.62
N ALA A 33 -9.80 33.16 1.24
CA ALA A 33 -8.56 32.61 1.76
C ALA A 33 -8.81 31.85 3.08
N PRO A 34 -8.09 30.74 3.34
CA PRO A 34 -8.24 29.96 4.55
C PRO A 34 -7.49 30.65 5.69
N THR A 35 -8.06 31.71 6.26
CA THR A 35 -7.51 32.42 7.42
C THR A 35 -8.04 31.86 8.73
N ILE A 36 -7.36 32.16 9.85
CA ILE A 36 -7.82 31.79 11.19
C ILE A 36 -9.26 32.28 11.48
N GLU A 37 -9.62 33.48 11.06
CA GLU A 37 -10.97 34.01 11.25
C GLU A 37 -12.02 33.20 10.49
N GLN A 38 -11.69 32.77 9.26
CA GLN A 38 -12.57 31.92 8.47
C GLN A 38 -12.73 30.53 9.08
N ILE A 39 -11.65 30.00 9.69
CA ILE A 39 -11.71 28.75 10.45
C ILE A 39 -12.58 28.92 11.69
N ASP A 40 -12.38 29.96 12.49
CA ASP A 40 -13.16 30.22 13.70
C ASP A 40 -14.65 30.47 13.38
N GLN A 41 -14.93 31.18 12.29
CA GLN A 41 -16.30 31.40 11.80
C GLN A 41 -16.97 30.10 11.35
N SER A 42 -16.22 29.21 10.70
CA SER A 42 -16.76 27.98 10.11
C SER A 42 -16.91 26.85 11.13
N PHE A 43 -15.92 26.68 12.01
CA PHE A 43 -15.82 25.54 12.94
C PHE A 43 -16.12 25.90 14.40
N GLY A 44 -16.13 27.20 14.73
CA GLY A 44 -16.40 27.69 16.08
C GLY A 44 -15.19 27.56 17.02
N ALA A 45 -15.45 27.79 18.31
CA ALA A 45 -14.42 27.72 19.34
C ALA A 45 -13.87 26.30 19.52
N THR A 46 -12.58 26.19 19.81
CA THR A 46 -11.92 24.93 20.13
C THR A 46 -10.91 25.08 21.27
N HIS A 47 -10.28 23.98 21.68
CA HIS A 47 -9.21 23.99 22.69
C HIS A 47 -8.01 24.83 22.23
N PRO A 48 -7.21 25.38 23.16
CA PRO A 48 -6.04 26.16 22.81
C PRO A 48 -5.10 25.38 21.90
N GLY A 49 -4.58 26.05 20.87
CA GLY A 49 -3.68 25.41 19.93
C GLY A 49 -2.33 25.04 20.55
N VAL A 50 -1.63 24.11 19.90
CA VAL A 50 -0.36 23.56 20.35
C VAL A 50 0.74 23.97 19.39
N TYR A 51 1.76 24.65 19.89
CA TYR A 51 2.94 25.00 19.11
C TYR A 51 3.95 23.85 19.05
N ASN A 52 4.37 23.50 17.84
CA ASN A 52 5.43 22.54 17.58
C ASN A 52 6.71 23.27 17.15
N ALA A 53 7.66 23.39 18.07
CA ALA A 53 8.94 24.06 17.84
C ALA A 53 9.82 23.37 16.78
N THR A 54 9.68 22.05 16.59
CA THR A 54 10.45 21.29 15.60
C THR A 54 10.01 21.62 14.18
N GLU A 55 8.70 21.77 13.97
CA GLU A 55 8.15 22.11 12.65
C GLU A 55 7.95 23.62 12.45
N GLN A 56 8.10 24.44 13.50
CA GLN A 56 7.74 25.85 13.51
C GLN A 56 6.27 26.08 13.09
N LEU A 57 5.40 25.14 13.48
CA LEU A 57 3.98 25.16 13.16
C LEU A 57 3.14 25.27 14.43
N PHE A 58 2.09 26.08 14.37
CA PHE A 58 1.06 26.14 15.39
C PHE A 58 -0.14 25.33 14.93
N HIS A 59 -0.57 24.36 15.74
CA HIS A 59 -1.66 23.46 15.42
C HIS A 59 -2.92 23.83 16.19
N LEU A 60 -3.98 24.19 15.47
CA LEU A 60 -5.32 24.31 16.01
C LEU A 60 -6.06 22.99 15.78
N ASN A 61 -6.50 22.35 16.87
CA ASN A 61 -7.10 21.01 16.81
C ASN A 61 -8.61 21.10 16.95
N PHE A 62 -9.32 20.35 16.12
CA PHE A 62 -10.74 20.07 16.24
C PHE A 62 -10.92 18.55 16.27
N ARG A 63 -12.13 18.08 16.63
CA ARG A 63 -12.38 16.64 16.62
C ARG A 63 -12.36 16.10 15.19
N GLY A 64 -11.34 15.32 14.87
CA GLY A 64 -11.14 14.69 13.56
C GLY A 64 -10.51 15.56 12.47
N LEU A 65 -10.10 16.79 12.79
CA LEU A 65 -9.37 17.65 11.88
C LEU A 65 -8.42 18.60 12.62
N SER A 66 -7.34 19.04 11.98
CA SER A 66 -6.45 20.06 12.54
C SER A 66 -5.91 20.97 11.46
N PHE A 67 -5.76 22.25 11.80
CA PHE A 67 -5.17 23.28 10.95
C PHE A 67 -3.80 23.67 11.50
N SER A 68 -2.84 23.84 10.61
CA SER A 68 -1.46 24.20 10.95
C SER A 68 -1.13 25.52 10.29
N PHE A 69 -0.63 26.45 11.09
CA PHE A 69 -0.24 27.79 10.67
C PHE A 69 1.29 27.88 10.74
N GLN A 70 1.90 28.55 9.76
CA GLN A 70 3.34 28.79 9.76
C GLN A 70 3.65 30.15 10.36
N LEU A 71 4.68 30.18 11.19
CA LEU A 71 5.05 31.30 12.05
C LEU A 71 6.38 31.90 11.62
N ASP A 72 6.50 32.36 10.37
CA ASP A 72 7.79 32.82 9.83
C ASP A 72 8.28 34.15 10.43
N SER A 73 7.57 34.75 11.38
CA SER A 73 7.84 36.11 11.86
C SER A 73 7.67 36.31 13.37
N TRP A 74 7.59 35.25 14.18
CA TRP A 74 7.21 35.37 15.59
C TRP A 74 8.45 35.36 16.49
N THR A 75 8.70 36.46 17.19
CA THR A 75 9.84 36.61 18.14
C THR A 75 9.68 35.78 19.41
N GLU A 76 8.45 35.41 19.76
CA GLU A 76 8.12 34.55 20.90
C GLU A 76 7.04 33.53 20.50
N ALA A 77 7.15 32.30 21.01
CA ALA A 77 6.11 31.27 20.81
C ALA A 77 4.84 31.68 21.58
N PRO A 78 3.71 31.95 20.90
CA PRO A 78 2.50 32.34 21.60
C PRO A 78 1.95 31.16 22.37
N LYS A 79 1.52 31.48 23.58
CA LYS A 79 1.08 30.47 24.53
C LYS A 79 -0.30 29.91 24.17
N TYR A 80 -1.20 30.72 23.60
CA TYR A 80 -2.60 30.32 23.41
C TYR A 80 -3.32 30.88 22.17
N GLU A 81 -2.84 31.96 21.53
CA GLU A 81 -3.58 32.66 20.47
C GLU A 81 -2.77 32.84 19.18
N ILE A 82 -3.46 32.72 18.05
CA ILE A 82 -2.93 32.95 16.70
C ILE A 82 -3.25 34.42 16.32
N PRO A 83 -2.29 35.20 15.79
CA PRO A 83 -2.54 36.53 15.25
C PRO A 83 -3.57 36.51 14.13
N HIS A 84 -4.36 37.59 14.08
CA HIS A 84 -5.32 37.82 13.02
C HIS A 84 -4.65 37.81 11.64
N GLY A 85 -5.31 37.21 10.65
CA GLY A 85 -4.85 37.09 9.26
C GLY A 85 -3.90 35.93 8.98
N ALA A 86 -3.57 35.10 9.99
CA ALA A 86 -2.76 33.90 9.77
C ALA A 86 -3.48 32.94 8.81
N THR A 87 -2.77 32.48 7.77
CA THR A 87 -3.32 31.55 6.77
C THR A 87 -2.94 30.11 7.09
N VAL A 88 -3.87 29.20 6.82
CA VAL A 88 -3.64 27.77 7.02
C VAL A 88 -2.61 27.26 6.00
N LYS A 89 -1.50 26.73 6.50
CA LYS A 89 -0.49 26.04 5.68
C LYS A 89 -0.83 24.58 5.45
N ARG A 90 -1.29 23.88 6.49
CA ARG A 90 -1.63 22.45 6.40
C ARG A 90 -2.96 22.14 7.07
N MET A 91 -3.75 21.28 6.44
CA MET A 91 -4.94 20.70 7.03
C MET A 91 -4.76 19.19 7.14
N TYR A 92 -5.03 18.65 8.31
CA TYR A 92 -5.03 17.22 8.58
C TYR A 92 -6.46 16.76 8.83
N ILE A 93 -6.87 15.70 8.16
CA ILE A 93 -8.13 14.99 8.45
C ILE A 93 -7.76 13.63 9.03
N TYR A 94 -8.32 13.30 10.18
CA TYR A 94 -7.99 12.09 10.91
C TYR A 94 -9.17 11.53 11.70
N THR A 95 -9.08 10.25 12.07
CA THR A 95 -9.94 9.68 13.10
C THR A 95 -9.16 9.60 14.41
N GLY A 96 -9.73 10.13 15.48
CA GLY A 96 -9.07 10.24 16.79
C GLY A 96 -9.36 11.58 17.48
N ASN A 97 -8.87 11.72 18.71
CA ASN A 97 -9.04 12.94 19.51
C ASN A 97 -7.87 13.92 19.36
N SER A 98 -6.75 13.49 18.77
CA SER A 98 -5.57 14.32 18.57
C SER A 98 -4.83 13.90 17.30
N LEU A 99 -3.98 14.80 16.78
CA LEU A 99 -3.04 14.49 15.69
C LEU A 99 -2.15 13.29 16.02
N GLN A 100 -1.77 13.11 17.29
CA GLN A 100 -0.90 12.00 17.73
C GLN A 100 -1.64 10.65 17.74
N ASP A 101 -2.94 10.67 18.04
CA ASP A 101 -3.79 9.48 18.07
C ASP A 101 -4.42 9.15 16.71
N THR A 102 -4.01 9.86 15.65
CA THR A 102 -4.56 9.71 14.32
C THR A 102 -4.49 8.28 13.84
N ARG A 103 -5.64 7.76 13.41
CA ARG A 103 -5.74 6.55 12.61
C ARG A 103 -6.41 6.87 11.28
N ALA A 104 -6.02 6.14 10.23
CA ALA A 104 -6.74 6.18 8.97
C ALA A 104 -8.18 5.69 9.21
N PRO A 105 -9.21 6.39 8.68
CA PRO A 105 -10.58 5.91 8.77
C PRO A 105 -10.71 4.55 8.09
N ALA A 106 -11.49 3.66 8.68
CA ALA A 106 -11.85 2.41 8.03
C ALA A 106 -12.70 2.70 6.79
N MET A 107 -12.60 1.85 5.77
CA MET A 107 -13.44 1.96 4.58
C MET A 107 -14.92 1.83 5.00
N PRO A 108 -15.81 2.78 4.62
CA PRO A 108 -17.23 2.67 4.91
C PRO A 108 -17.83 1.39 4.33
N LEU A 109 -18.80 0.78 5.03
CA LEU A 109 -19.46 -0.45 4.58
C LEU A 109 -20.11 -0.31 3.20
N SER A 110 -20.64 0.87 2.88
CA SER A 110 -21.22 1.18 1.57
C SER A 110 -20.21 1.09 0.42
N CYS A 111 -18.92 1.28 0.71
CA CYS A 111 -17.86 1.22 -0.30
C CYS A 111 -17.44 -0.21 -0.64
N TYR A 112 -17.85 -1.22 0.13
CA TYR A 112 -17.51 -2.61 -0.17
C TYR A 112 -18.21 -3.09 -1.45
N LEU A 113 -19.46 -2.66 -1.70
CA LEU A 113 -20.23 -3.02 -2.90
C LEU A 113 -20.24 -4.53 -3.21
N GLY A 114 -20.24 -5.37 -2.17
CA GLY A 114 -20.18 -6.84 -2.28
C GLY A 114 -18.79 -7.41 -2.57
N ASN A 115 -17.75 -6.58 -2.67
CA ASN A 115 -16.38 -7.02 -2.86
C ASN A 115 -15.71 -7.44 -1.55
N VAL A 116 -14.62 -8.17 -1.70
CA VAL A 116 -13.71 -8.55 -0.63
C VAL A 116 -12.44 -7.70 -0.74
N TYR A 117 -12.00 -7.11 0.37
CA TYR A 117 -10.78 -6.30 0.46
C TYR A 117 -9.74 -6.99 1.35
N ALA A 118 -8.46 -6.73 1.09
CA ALA A 118 -7.40 -7.17 1.99
C ALA A 118 -7.15 -6.11 3.07
N GLU A 119 -7.25 -6.50 4.34
CA GLU A 119 -6.80 -5.68 5.46
C GLU A 119 -5.28 -5.75 5.60
N SER A 120 -4.72 -6.96 5.52
CA SER A 120 -3.28 -7.21 5.55
C SER A 120 -2.92 -8.52 4.87
N VAL A 121 -1.68 -8.60 4.39
CA VAL A 121 -1.13 -9.78 3.70
C VAL A 121 0.20 -10.18 4.33
N ASP A 122 0.20 -11.28 5.09
CA ASP A 122 1.44 -11.83 5.64
C ASP A 122 2.06 -12.81 4.65
N VAL A 123 3.33 -12.58 4.31
CA VAL A 123 4.09 -13.53 3.48
C VAL A 123 4.60 -14.66 4.35
N LEU A 124 4.06 -15.85 4.13
CA LEU A 124 4.47 -17.07 4.80
C LEU A 124 5.82 -17.53 4.27
N ARG A 125 6.69 -17.99 5.17
CA ARG A 125 8.06 -18.40 4.85
C ARG A 125 8.39 -19.74 5.50
N ASP A 126 9.11 -20.57 4.76
CA ASP A 126 9.74 -21.80 5.27
C ASP A 126 11.27 -21.70 5.21
N ALA A 127 11.97 -22.77 5.56
CA ALA A 127 13.43 -22.82 5.52
C ALA A 127 14.03 -22.60 4.11
N THR A 128 13.24 -22.82 3.06
CA THR A 128 13.66 -22.76 1.66
C THR A 128 13.31 -21.43 0.97
N GLY A 129 12.39 -20.64 1.53
CA GLY A 129 11.96 -19.36 0.97
C GLY A 129 10.51 -19.00 1.29
N PRO A 130 9.93 -18.02 0.58
CA PRO A 130 8.50 -17.74 0.70
C PRO A 130 7.69 -18.98 0.25
N SER A 131 6.69 -19.37 1.04
CA SER A 131 5.86 -20.56 0.81
C SER A 131 4.44 -20.21 0.37
N GLY A 132 3.94 -19.02 0.72
CA GLY A 132 2.59 -18.59 0.40
C GLY A 132 2.24 -17.23 0.99
N LEU A 133 0.95 -16.89 0.93
CA LEU A 133 0.35 -15.70 1.50
C LEU A 133 -0.74 -16.10 2.48
N ARG A 134 -0.79 -15.43 3.62
CA ARG A 134 -1.96 -15.40 4.50
C ARG A 134 -2.62 -14.03 4.36
N LEU A 135 -3.85 -14.01 3.87
CA LEU A 135 -4.63 -12.81 3.65
C LEU A 135 -5.69 -12.70 4.74
N ARG A 136 -5.72 -11.55 5.42
CA ARG A 136 -6.82 -11.18 6.29
C ARG A 136 -7.80 -10.34 5.49
N LEU A 137 -8.97 -10.91 5.23
CA LEU A 137 -9.96 -10.42 4.27
C LEU A 137 -11.14 -9.78 4.99
N LEU A 138 -11.63 -8.68 4.41
CA LEU A 138 -12.77 -7.92 4.87
C LEU A 138 -13.89 -8.01 3.83
N THR A 139 -15.11 -8.27 4.30
CA THR A 139 -16.30 -8.22 3.46
C THR A 139 -17.47 -7.63 4.23
N ALA A 140 -18.36 -6.93 3.52
CA ALA A 140 -19.66 -6.56 4.08
C ALA A 140 -20.56 -7.81 4.01
N GLY A 141 -20.86 -8.40 5.17
CA GLY A 141 -21.70 -9.58 5.23
C GLY A 141 -23.15 -9.22 4.87
N SER A 142 -23.64 -9.74 3.75
CA SER A 142 -25.06 -9.76 3.44
C SER A 142 -25.69 -10.93 4.19
N GLY A 143 -26.25 -10.68 5.38
CA GLY A 143 -27.23 -11.62 5.94
C GLY A 143 -28.46 -11.67 5.03
N PRO A 144 -29.26 -12.76 5.05
CA PRO A 144 -30.58 -12.75 4.43
C PRO A 144 -31.49 -11.80 5.22
N GLY A 145 -31.44 -10.50 4.87
CA GLY A 145 -32.19 -9.44 5.53
C GLY A 145 -31.55 -8.09 5.24
N VAL A 146 -32.36 -7.15 4.73
CA VAL A 146 -32.17 -5.70 4.56
C VAL A 146 -30.73 -5.16 4.76
N LEU A 147 -30.20 -4.46 3.74
CA LEU A 147 -28.91 -3.71 3.71
C LEU A 147 -28.56 -2.91 4.98
N SER A 148 -29.56 -2.56 5.80
CA SER A 148 -29.42 -1.84 7.06
C SER A 148 -28.68 -2.60 8.17
N ASP A 149 -28.52 -3.93 8.09
CA ASP A 149 -27.82 -4.73 9.12
C ASP A 149 -26.54 -5.41 8.59
N ALA A 150 -25.97 -4.87 7.50
CA ALA A 150 -24.72 -5.35 6.95
C ALA A 150 -23.58 -5.11 7.96
N LYS A 151 -23.03 -6.20 8.51
CA LYS A 151 -21.89 -6.15 9.44
C LYS A 151 -20.61 -6.51 8.69
N MET A 152 -19.53 -5.80 9.01
CA MET A 152 -18.21 -6.16 8.52
C MET A 152 -17.84 -7.54 9.07
N ARG A 153 -17.42 -8.44 8.18
CA ARG A 153 -16.87 -9.75 8.55
C ARG A 153 -15.39 -9.77 8.18
N VAL A 154 -14.62 -10.36 9.08
CA VAL A 154 -13.17 -10.55 8.91
C VAL A 154 -12.91 -12.05 8.93
N PHE A 155 -12.15 -12.54 7.97
CA PHE A 155 -11.74 -13.94 7.92
C PHE A 155 -10.35 -14.06 7.31
N GLU A 156 -9.64 -15.13 7.65
CA GLU A 156 -8.30 -15.39 7.15
C GLU A 156 -8.32 -16.51 6.12
N ARG A 157 -7.52 -16.34 5.06
CA ARG A 157 -7.35 -17.34 4.00
C ARG A 157 -5.89 -17.45 3.63
N CYS A 158 -5.42 -18.69 3.47
CA CYS A 158 -4.06 -18.97 3.04
C CYS A 158 -4.05 -19.50 1.60
N ILE A 159 -3.10 -19.03 0.82
CA ILE A 159 -2.80 -19.53 -0.53
C ILE A 159 -1.30 -19.80 -0.63
N TYR A 160 -0.90 -20.86 -1.33
CA TYR A 160 0.47 -21.34 -1.38
C TYR A 160 0.96 -21.49 -2.82
N PHE A 161 2.29 -21.51 -2.99
CA PHE A 161 2.87 -21.94 -4.25
C PHE A 161 2.49 -23.40 -4.53
N GLY A 162 2.02 -23.68 -5.76
CA GLY A 162 1.52 -24.99 -6.14
C GLY A 162 0.00 -25.19 -6.00
N ASP A 163 -0.71 -24.27 -5.35
CA ASP A 163 -2.18 -24.36 -5.28
C ASP A 163 -2.80 -24.29 -6.68
N SER A 164 -3.89 -25.04 -6.89
CA SER A 164 -4.63 -25.00 -8.16
C SER A 164 -5.45 -23.72 -8.30
N CYS A 165 -5.93 -23.45 -9.51
CA CYS A 165 -6.90 -22.37 -9.71
C CYS A 165 -8.15 -22.54 -8.86
N GLN A 166 -8.64 -23.77 -8.70
CA GLN A 166 -9.82 -24.08 -7.91
C GLN A 166 -9.58 -23.79 -6.42
N ASP A 167 -8.40 -24.15 -5.90
CA ASP A 167 -8.01 -23.81 -4.52
C ASP A 167 -8.04 -22.30 -4.32
N VAL A 168 -7.40 -21.53 -5.21
CA VAL A 168 -7.36 -20.07 -5.13
C VAL A 168 -8.75 -19.44 -5.25
N LEU A 169 -9.58 -19.91 -6.19
CA LEU A 169 -10.96 -19.45 -6.35
C LEU A 169 -11.82 -19.77 -5.13
N SER A 170 -11.62 -20.93 -4.50
CA SER A 170 -12.33 -21.31 -3.28
C SER A 170 -11.92 -20.45 -2.07
N ALA A 171 -10.65 -20.02 -2.03
CA ALA A 171 -10.11 -19.23 -0.94
C ALA A 171 -10.44 -17.73 -1.09
N LEU A 172 -10.32 -17.16 -2.29
CA LEU A 172 -10.41 -15.72 -2.52
C LEU A 172 -11.64 -15.27 -3.33
N GLY A 173 -12.35 -16.20 -3.95
CA GLY A 173 -13.40 -15.89 -4.92
C GLY A 173 -12.86 -15.56 -6.32
N SER A 174 -13.75 -15.05 -7.17
CA SER A 174 -13.44 -14.73 -8.57
C SER A 174 -12.45 -13.55 -8.69
N PRO A 175 -11.47 -13.62 -9.60
CA PRO A 175 -10.61 -12.49 -9.90
C PRO A 175 -11.40 -11.39 -10.64
N HIS A 176 -10.91 -10.16 -10.56
CA HIS A 176 -11.51 -9.03 -11.28
C HIS A 176 -11.18 -9.09 -12.77
N LYS A 177 -9.99 -9.60 -13.10
CA LYS A 177 -9.53 -9.77 -14.47
C LYS A 177 -8.63 -11.00 -14.57
N VAL A 178 -8.76 -11.71 -15.68
CA VAL A 178 -7.81 -12.74 -16.09
C VAL A 178 -6.98 -12.18 -17.24
N PHE A 179 -5.66 -12.25 -17.12
CA PHE A 179 -4.74 -11.76 -18.14
C PHE A 179 -3.81 -12.88 -18.61
N TYR A 180 -3.89 -13.23 -19.88
CA TYR A 180 -3.00 -14.21 -20.51
C TYR A 180 -1.75 -13.48 -21.01
N LYS A 181 -0.57 -13.94 -20.57
CA LYS A 181 0.69 -13.38 -21.03
C LYS A 181 0.81 -13.68 -22.54
N ALA A 182 1.02 -12.67 -23.38
CA ALA A 182 1.18 -12.91 -24.82
C ALA A 182 2.61 -13.37 -25.17
N GLU A 183 3.60 -12.81 -24.48
CA GLU A 183 5.02 -13.04 -24.75
C GLU A 183 5.84 -12.94 -23.44
N ASP A 184 6.91 -13.72 -23.35
CA ASP A 184 7.88 -13.60 -22.27
C ASP A 184 9.13 -12.87 -22.72
N LYS A 185 9.05 -11.54 -22.73
CA LYS A 185 10.15 -10.65 -23.14
C LYS A 185 11.42 -10.83 -22.31
N MET A 186 11.33 -11.41 -21.11
CA MET A 186 12.50 -11.69 -20.27
C MET A 186 13.24 -12.98 -20.66
N LYS A 187 12.66 -13.85 -21.51
CA LYS A 187 13.33 -15.09 -21.98
C LYS A 187 14.62 -14.82 -22.76
N ILE A 188 14.78 -13.63 -23.32
CA ILE A 188 16.00 -13.23 -24.06
C ILE A 188 17.25 -13.24 -23.17
N HIS A 189 17.08 -13.07 -21.86
CA HIS A 189 18.17 -13.12 -20.88
C HIS A 189 18.44 -14.53 -20.36
N SER A 190 17.73 -15.55 -20.86
CA SER A 190 18.02 -16.93 -20.47
C SER A 190 19.36 -17.38 -21.07
N PRO A 191 20.20 -18.13 -20.32
CA PRO A 191 21.53 -18.55 -20.78
C PRO A 191 21.51 -19.53 -21.96
N SER A 192 20.33 -20.06 -22.34
CA SER A 192 20.19 -21.03 -23.43
C SER A 192 18.92 -20.79 -24.26
N PRO A 193 18.85 -19.71 -25.06
CA PRO A 193 17.65 -19.34 -25.82
C PRO A 193 17.31 -20.36 -26.92
N HIS A 194 18.31 -21.05 -27.48
CA HIS A 194 18.13 -21.98 -28.61
C HIS A 194 17.63 -23.38 -28.20
N LYS A 195 17.67 -23.73 -26.91
CA LYS A 195 17.18 -25.03 -26.41
C LYS A 195 15.69 -24.99 -26.01
N GLN A 196 15.03 -23.84 -26.17
CA GLN A 196 13.66 -23.69 -25.71
C GLN A 196 12.68 -23.97 -26.84
N VAL A 197 11.83 -24.98 -26.62
CA VAL A 197 10.64 -25.20 -27.44
C VAL A 197 9.66 -24.04 -27.18
N PRO A 198 9.12 -23.38 -28.21
CA PRO A 198 8.06 -22.39 -28.03
C PRO A 198 6.91 -23.00 -27.22
N SER A 199 6.57 -22.39 -26.09
CA SER A 199 5.43 -22.81 -25.28
C SER A 199 4.15 -22.59 -26.11
N ARG A 200 3.34 -23.64 -26.33
CA ARG A 200 2.10 -23.56 -27.13
C ARG A 200 1.03 -22.66 -26.48
N CYS A 201 1.12 -22.47 -25.18
CA CYS A 201 0.32 -21.55 -24.40
C CYS A 201 1.21 -20.81 -23.41
N ASN A 202 0.72 -19.71 -22.86
CA ASN A 202 1.45 -18.86 -21.94
C ASN A 202 0.78 -18.84 -20.56
N ASP A 203 1.59 -18.62 -19.53
CA ASP A 203 1.14 -18.38 -18.16
C ASP A 203 0.09 -17.25 -18.11
N TYR A 204 -0.81 -17.31 -17.14
CA TYR A 204 -1.89 -16.33 -16.99
C TYR A 204 -2.01 -15.84 -15.56
N PHE A 205 -2.53 -14.62 -15.42
CA PHE A 205 -2.72 -13.95 -14.15
C PHE A 205 -4.18 -13.92 -13.76
N PHE A 206 -4.43 -14.13 -12.48
CA PHE A 206 -5.63 -13.66 -11.79
C PHE A 206 -5.29 -12.35 -11.10
N ASN A 207 -5.96 -11.26 -11.51
CA ASN A 207 -5.79 -9.94 -10.92
C ASN A 207 -6.89 -9.70 -9.89
N TYR A 208 -6.49 -9.51 -8.62
CA TYR A 208 -7.39 -9.16 -7.52
C TYR A 208 -7.16 -7.69 -7.14
N PHE A 209 -7.83 -6.79 -7.86
CA PHE A 209 -7.65 -5.35 -7.68
C PHE A 209 -7.95 -4.89 -6.26
N THR A 210 -9.03 -5.37 -5.64
CA THR A 210 -9.41 -5.02 -4.26
C THR A 210 -8.50 -5.62 -3.18
N LEU A 211 -7.73 -6.66 -3.51
CA LEU A 211 -6.75 -7.25 -2.60
C LEU A 211 -5.35 -6.65 -2.81
N GLY A 212 -5.12 -5.96 -3.93
CA GLY A 212 -3.79 -5.49 -4.33
C GLY A 212 -2.83 -6.62 -4.72
N VAL A 213 -3.35 -7.78 -5.14
CA VAL A 213 -2.57 -9.00 -5.43
C VAL A 213 -2.82 -9.50 -6.85
N ASP A 214 -1.74 -9.84 -7.56
CA ASP A 214 -1.81 -10.69 -8.76
C ASP A 214 -1.22 -12.06 -8.48
N ILE A 215 -1.86 -13.09 -9.03
CA ILE A 215 -1.43 -14.48 -8.91
C ILE A 215 -1.15 -15.00 -10.31
N LEU A 216 0.10 -15.39 -10.56
CA LEU A 216 0.52 -16.01 -11.82
C LEU A 216 0.36 -17.52 -11.71
N PHE A 217 -0.37 -18.10 -12.65
CA PHE A 217 -0.50 -19.53 -12.82
C PHE A 217 0.36 -20.02 -13.98
N ASP A 218 1.00 -21.16 -13.75
CA ASP A 218 1.67 -21.90 -14.80
C ASP A 218 0.64 -22.53 -15.74
N VAL A 219 0.83 -22.38 -17.05
CA VAL A 219 -0.15 -22.88 -18.02
C VAL A 219 -0.17 -24.39 -18.17
N SER A 220 0.92 -25.07 -17.84
CA SER A 220 1.01 -26.52 -17.99
C SER A 220 0.39 -27.26 -16.82
N THR A 221 0.55 -26.72 -15.61
CA THR A 221 0.08 -27.34 -14.37
C THR A 221 -1.17 -26.67 -13.79
N HIS A 222 -1.53 -25.47 -14.27
CA HIS A 222 -2.57 -24.61 -13.68
C HIS A 222 -2.36 -24.33 -12.19
N GLN A 223 -1.10 -24.31 -11.75
CA GLN A 223 -0.70 -24.08 -10.36
C GLN A 223 -0.06 -22.72 -10.16
N VAL A 224 -0.19 -22.18 -8.94
CA VAL A 224 0.40 -20.91 -8.55
C VAL A 224 1.92 -20.95 -8.65
N LYS A 225 2.47 -20.02 -9.43
CA LYS A 225 3.89 -19.87 -9.73
C LYS A 225 4.51 -18.63 -9.09
N LYS A 226 3.78 -17.51 -9.07
CA LYS A 226 4.25 -16.22 -8.54
C LYS A 226 3.12 -15.42 -7.91
N PHE A 227 3.46 -14.61 -6.92
CA PHE A 227 2.58 -13.57 -6.37
C PHE A 227 3.17 -12.20 -6.68
N VAL A 228 2.34 -11.22 -6.99
CA VAL A 228 2.73 -9.80 -7.11
C VAL A 228 1.87 -8.99 -6.15
N LEU A 229 2.51 -8.28 -5.23
CA LEU A 229 1.86 -7.45 -4.21
C LEU A 229 2.04 -5.98 -4.61
N HIS A 230 0.95 -5.23 -4.77
CA HIS A 230 0.96 -3.84 -5.22
C HIS A 230 0.70 -2.86 -4.07
N THR A 231 1.55 -1.84 -3.93
CA THR A 231 1.41 -0.82 -2.86
C THR A 231 0.57 0.39 -3.27
N ASN A 232 0.19 0.51 -4.54
CA ASN A 232 -0.64 1.63 -5.02
C ASN A 232 -0.13 3.04 -4.63
N TYR A 233 1.19 3.27 -4.68
CA TYR A 233 1.72 4.62 -4.44
C TYR A 233 1.40 5.58 -5.62
N PRO A 234 1.06 6.86 -5.32
CA PRO A 234 0.98 7.90 -6.34
C PRO A 234 2.30 8.03 -7.11
N GLY A 235 2.21 8.40 -8.38
CA GLY A 235 3.38 8.47 -9.26
C GLY A 235 3.82 7.11 -9.83
N HIS A 236 3.04 6.05 -9.61
CA HIS A 236 3.24 4.77 -10.29
C HIS A 236 2.21 4.63 -11.41
N TYR A 237 2.60 3.98 -12.51
CA TYR A 237 1.72 3.73 -13.65
C TYR A 237 0.42 2.97 -13.28
N ASN A 238 0.48 2.04 -12.31
CA ASN A 238 -0.71 1.29 -11.86
C ASN A 238 -1.48 2.02 -10.74
N PHE A 239 -1.19 3.29 -10.46
CA PHE A 239 -1.90 4.03 -9.41
C PHE A 239 -3.40 4.05 -9.71
N ASN A 240 -4.21 3.85 -8.67
CA ASN A 240 -5.67 3.76 -8.71
C ASN A 240 -6.25 2.53 -9.46
N ILE A 241 -5.41 1.59 -9.90
CA ILE A 241 -5.89 0.30 -10.44
C ILE A 241 -6.07 -0.73 -9.32
N TYR A 242 -5.18 -0.72 -8.33
CA TYR A 242 -5.15 -1.68 -7.24
C TYR A 242 -5.45 -0.99 -5.92
N TYR A 243 -6.10 -1.69 -5.01
CA TYR A 243 -6.11 -1.34 -3.60
C TYR A 243 -4.70 -1.50 -3.00
N HIS A 244 -4.39 -0.74 -1.96
CA HIS A 244 -3.10 -0.83 -1.29
C HIS A 244 -2.98 -2.18 -0.57
N CYS A 245 -2.04 -3.02 -1.00
CA CYS A 245 -1.71 -4.25 -0.31
C CYS A 245 -0.79 -3.94 0.89
N ASP A 246 -1.34 -3.95 2.10
CA ASP A 246 -0.56 -3.83 3.35
C ASP A 246 0.14 -5.16 3.66
N PHE A 247 1.24 -5.42 2.96
CA PHE A 247 1.99 -6.66 3.11
C PHE A 247 3.04 -6.58 4.21
N LYS A 248 3.32 -7.74 4.82
CA LYS A 248 4.40 -7.94 5.79
C LYS A 248 5.26 -9.13 5.36
N ILE A 249 6.54 -8.86 5.15
CA ILE A 249 7.50 -9.82 4.61
C ILE A 249 8.63 -10.02 5.62
N PRO A 250 8.73 -11.19 6.25
CA PRO A 250 9.90 -11.54 7.04
C PRO A 250 11.16 -11.60 6.16
N LEU A 251 12.20 -10.89 6.60
CA LEU A 251 13.53 -10.85 6.02
C LEU A 251 14.53 -11.45 7.01
N THR A 252 15.46 -12.25 6.49
CA THR A 252 16.61 -12.73 7.26
C THR A 252 17.80 -11.86 6.92
N VAL A 253 18.34 -11.16 7.90
CA VAL A 253 19.54 -10.35 7.74
C VAL A 253 20.72 -11.17 8.23
N LYS A 254 21.74 -11.34 7.37
CA LYS A 254 23.02 -11.92 7.77
C LYS A 254 23.97 -10.74 8.01
N ARG A 255 24.40 -10.52 9.25
CA ARG A 255 25.56 -9.65 9.53
C ARG A 255 26.83 -10.50 9.44
N ASP A 256 27.88 -9.92 8.86
CA ASP A 256 29.20 -10.57 8.70
C ASP A 256 30.01 -10.67 10.02
N SER A 257 29.39 -10.46 11.18
CA SER A 257 30.04 -10.60 12.49
C SER A 257 29.95 -12.04 12.99
N ALA A 258 31.07 -12.57 13.51
CA ALA A 258 31.28 -13.96 13.91
C ALA A 258 30.32 -14.51 14.99
N ASP A 259 29.50 -13.68 15.62
CA ASP A 259 28.42 -14.08 16.52
C ASP A 259 27.07 -14.14 15.79
N CYS A 260 26.70 -15.35 15.36
CA CYS A 260 25.53 -15.64 14.56
C CYS A 260 24.21 -15.48 15.34
N GLN A 261 23.65 -14.28 15.38
CA GLN A 261 22.20 -14.09 15.55
C GLN A 261 21.63 -13.45 14.28
N ALA A 262 20.86 -14.23 13.53
CA ALA A 262 20.13 -13.72 12.38
C ALA A 262 19.00 -12.81 12.88
N GLU A 263 19.14 -11.50 12.75
CA GLU A 263 18.06 -10.57 13.06
C GLU A 263 16.93 -10.73 12.02
N MET A 264 15.70 -10.96 12.52
CA MET A 264 14.50 -10.94 11.69
C MET A 264 14.00 -9.51 11.57
N CYS A 265 14.06 -8.96 10.36
CA CYS A 265 13.42 -7.69 10.02
C CYS A 265 12.12 -7.97 9.27
N THR A 266 11.11 -7.10 9.41
CA THR A 266 9.89 -7.18 8.60
C THR A 266 9.86 -6.03 7.59
N LEU A 267 9.86 -6.41 6.32
CA LEU A 267 9.59 -5.49 5.21
C LEU A 267 8.09 -5.25 5.11
N THR A 268 7.70 -3.98 5.15
CA THR A 268 6.29 -3.56 5.04
C THR A 268 6.06 -2.80 3.74
N SER A 269 4.79 -2.61 3.35
CA SER A 269 4.42 -1.76 2.21
C SER A 269 4.90 -0.30 2.35
N TYR A 270 5.12 0.17 3.58
CA TYR A 270 5.57 1.52 3.91
C TYR A 270 7.09 1.69 3.99
N SER A 271 7.85 0.60 3.91
CA SER A 271 9.31 0.65 4.00
C SER A 271 9.91 1.31 2.75
N LYS A 272 10.90 2.19 2.96
CA LYS A 272 11.67 2.80 1.88
C LYS A 272 12.78 1.87 1.41
N TRP A 273 13.11 1.94 0.12
CA TRP A 273 14.15 1.11 -0.49
C TRP A 273 15.52 1.30 0.16
N ASP A 274 15.94 2.53 0.44
CA ASP A 274 17.27 2.82 1.01
C ASP A 274 17.53 2.09 2.32
N SER A 275 16.55 2.13 3.23
CA SER A 275 16.62 1.45 4.54
C SER A 275 16.70 -0.07 4.40
N ILE A 276 16.10 -0.64 3.35
CA ILE A 276 16.11 -2.08 3.09
C ILE A 276 17.42 -2.49 2.42
N HIS A 277 17.90 -1.65 1.50
CA HIS A 277 19.13 -1.84 0.76
C HIS A 277 20.34 -1.83 1.69
N GLU A 278 20.39 -0.91 2.66
CA GLU A 278 21.41 -0.91 3.71
C GLU A 278 21.39 -2.19 4.55
N LEU A 279 20.19 -2.69 4.87
CA LEU A 279 20.02 -3.84 5.75
C LEU A 279 20.35 -5.18 5.08
N LEU A 280 20.09 -5.31 3.77
CA LEU A 280 20.25 -6.56 3.05
C LEU A 280 21.57 -6.68 2.27
N GLY A 281 22.41 -5.65 2.33
CA GLY A 281 23.67 -5.57 1.61
C GLY A 281 23.51 -5.11 0.16
N HIS A 282 24.63 -4.75 -0.48
CA HIS A 282 24.64 -4.29 -1.86
C HIS A 282 24.14 -5.40 -2.80
N PRO A 283 23.13 -5.15 -3.66
CA PRO A 283 22.72 -6.09 -4.68
C PRO A 283 23.92 -6.34 -5.58
N THR A 284 24.32 -7.61 -5.71
CA THR A 284 25.49 -8.03 -6.49
C THR A 284 25.31 -7.71 -7.98
N GLU A 285 24.08 -7.49 -8.42
CA GLU A 285 23.71 -7.24 -9.81
C GLU A 285 23.02 -5.88 -9.98
N LYS A 286 23.29 -5.23 -11.13
CA LYS A 286 22.61 -3.98 -11.51
C LYS A 286 21.10 -4.23 -11.68
N PRO A 287 20.24 -3.28 -11.27
CA PRO A 287 18.80 -3.46 -11.40
C PRO A 287 18.34 -3.51 -12.85
N VAL A 288 17.27 -4.27 -13.10
CA VAL A 288 16.58 -4.24 -14.38
C VAL A 288 15.72 -2.97 -14.44
N VAL A 289 15.91 -2.16 -15.48
CA VAL A 289 15.14 -0.93 -15.68
C VAL A 289 13.90 -1.21 -16.51
N LEU A 290 12.73 -0.92 -15.96
CA LEU A 290 11.44 -1.09 -16.65
C LEU A 290 10.91 0.25 -17.14
N HIS A 291 10.84 0.41 -18.46
CA HIS A 291 10.15 1.49 -19.15
C HIS A 291 8.80 1.00 -19.64
N ARG A 292 7.70 1.41 -18.99
CA ARG A 292 6.33 1.10 -19.44
C ARG A 292 5.85 2.01 -20.59
N SER A 293 6.73 2.34 -21.51
CA SER A 293 6.56 3.40 -22.52
C SER A 293 6.40 2.84 -23.92
N SER A 294 5.55 1.83 -24.13
CA SER A 294 5.46 1.16 -25.43
C SER A 294 4.04 0.74 -25.81
N SER A 295 3.11 1.69 -25.77
CA SER A 295 1.96 1.67 -26.69
C SER A 295 1.55 3.10 -27.05
N PRO A 296 0.98 3.34 -28.25
CA PRO A 296 0.65 4.70 -28.73
C PRO A 296 -0.30 5.48 -27.81
N ASN A 297 -1.13 4.78 -27.04
CA ASN A 297 -2.20 5.36 -26.22
C ASN A 297 -1.95 5.21 -24.70
N ASN A 298 -0.78 4.73 -24.28
CA ASN A 298 -0.50 4.44 -22.87
C ASN A 298 0.94 4.77 -22.48
N THR A 299 1.29 6.05 -22.60
CA THR A 299 2.61 6.56 -22.26
C THR A 299 2.69 6.79 -20.76
N ASN A 300 3.58 6.06 -20.08
CA ASN A 300 3.82 6.25 -18.65
C ASN A 300 4.44 7.64 -18.37
N PRO A 301 3.74 8.55 -17.67
CA PRO A 301 4.24 9.90 -17.42
C PRO A 301 5.26 9.97 -16.27
N PHE A 302 5.38 8.92 -15.46
CA PHE A 302 6.14 8.95 -14.21
C PHE A 302 7.58 8.42 -14.31
N GLY A 303 8.06 8.17 -15.54
CA GLY A 303 9.40 7.65 -15.77
C GLY A 303 9.55 6.14 -15.51
N SER A 304 10.80 5.67 -15.55
CA SER A 304 11.11 4.25 -15.37
C SER A 304 11.13 3.83 -13.90
N THR A 305 11.00 2.52 -13.68
CA THR A 305 11.11 1.89 -12.36
C THR A 305 12.22 0.85 -12.36
N PHE A 306 12.85 0.63 -11.21
CA PHE A 306 14.00 -0.27 -11.06
C PHE A 306 13.56 -1.56 -10.38
N CYS A 307 13.97 -2.71 -10.92
CA CYS A 307 13.69 -4.02 -10.33
C CYS A 307 14.97 -4.62 -9.76
N PHE A 308 14.95 -4.85 -8.45
CA PHE A 308 16.05 -5.48 -7.71
C PHE A 308 15.63 -6.90 -7.33
N GLY A 309 16.48 -7.88 -7.63
CA GLY A 309 16.26 -9.28 -7.26
C GLY A 309 17.02 -9.62 -5.99
N LEU A 310 16.32 -10.07 -4.94
CA LEU A 310 16.94 -10.40 -3.67
C LEU A 310 16.14 -11.43 -2.88
N GLN A 311 16.82 -12.45 -2.33
CA GLN A 311 16.23 -13.50 -1.47
C GLN A 311 14.95 -14.15 -2.04
N LYS A 312 14.95 -14.48 -3.34
CA LYS A 312 13.80 -15.04 -4.08
C LYS A 312 12.58 -14.10 -4.17
N LYS A 313 12.84 -12.80 -4.15
CA LYS A 313 11.85 -11.73 -4.29
C LYS A 313 12.38 -10.72 -5.30
N ILE A 314 11.49 -10.06 -6.03
CA ILE A 314 11.85 -8.93 -6.88
C ILE A 314 11.10 -7.72 -6.35
N GLN A 315 11.84 -6.70 -5.92
CA GLN A 315 11.29 -5.42 -5.49
C GLN A 315 11.34 -4.45 -6.66
N LYS A 316 10.17 -3.93 -7.04
CA LYS A 316 10.04 -2.86 -8.02
C LYS A 316 10.00 -1.53 -7.30
N VAL A 317 10.99 -0.68 -7.55
CA VAL A 317 11.24 0.58 -6.85
C VAL A 317 11.04 1.75 -7.81
N MET A 318 10.38 2.79 -7.32
CA MET A 318 10.14 4.05 -8.02
C MET A 318 11.32 5.01 -7.82
N GLN A 319 11.34 6.11 -8.59
CA GLN A 319 12.40 7.12 -8.46
C GLN A 319 12.42 7.85 -7.11
N ASN A 320 11.30 7.84 -6.37
CA ASN A 320 11.18 8.43 -5.03
C ASN A 320 11.51 7.43 -3.90
N ASN A 321 12.18 6.33 -4.21
CA ASN A 321 12.58 5.25 -3.28
C ASN A 321 11.43 4.51 -2.59
N HIS A 322 10.20 4.69 -3.06
CA HIS A 322 9.06 3.87 -2.65
C HIS A 322 9.02 2.56 -3.45
N ILE A 323 8.61 1.48 -2.78
CA ILE A 323 8.41 0.18 -3.40
C ILE A 323 7.01 0.19 -4.04
N ALA A 324 6.94 0.09 -5.37
CA ALA A 324 5.68 0.01 -6.11
C ALA A 324 5.04 -1.38 -6.04
N SER A 325 5.86 -2.43 -6.10
CA SER A 325 5.37 -3.79 -6.01
C SER A 325 6.45 -4.77 -5.59
N VAL A 326 6.08 -5.86 -4.93
CA VAL A 326 6.97 -6.99 -4.62
C VAL A 326 6.47 -8.23 -5.32
N THR A 327 7.33 -8.85 -6.14
CA THR A 327 7.06 -10.16 -6.75
C THR A 327 7.74 -11.25 -5.94
N LEU A 328 6.98 -12.25 -5.54
CA LEU A 328 7.45 -13.44 -4.84
C LEU A 328 7.47 -14.63 -5.78
N TYR A 329 8.52 -15.43 -5.71
CA TYR A 329 8.60 -16.71 -6.41
C TYR A 329 9.16 -17.76 -5.46
N GLY A 330 8.53 -18.93 -5.46
CA GLY A 330 8.85 -20.05 -4.57
C GLY A 330 8.73 -21.37 -5.32
N LEU A 331 9.14 -22.44 -4.65
CA LEU A 331 8.90 -23.79 -5.14
C LEU A 331 7.48 -24.22 -4.75
N PRO A 332 6.80 -25.06 -5.56
CA PRO A 332 5.54 -25.66 -5.17
C PRO A 332 5.71 -26.45 -3.88
N LYS A 333 4.77 -26.31 -2.94
CA LYS A 333 4.79 -27.11 -1.72
C LYS A 333 4.46 -28.57 -2.10
N PRO A 334 5.25 -29.59 -1.68
CA PRO A 334 4.90 -30.97 -1.94
C PRO A 334 3.59 -31.32 -1.22
N SER A 335 2.67 -31.95 -1.95
CA SER A 335 1.28 -32.25 -1.58
C SER A 335 1.09 -33.13 -0.33
N ASN A 336 2.16 -33.59 0.32
CA ASN A 336 2.12 -34.55 1.44
C ASN A 336 2.16 -33.92 2.85
N GLN A 337 2.18 -32.60 2.99
CA GLN A 337 1.94 -31.99 4.30
C GLN A 337 0.49 -31.54 4.39
N LEU A 338 -0.32 -32.36 5.08
CA LEU A 338 -1.67 -32.03 5.53
C LEU A 338 -1.75 -30.54 5.91
N ARG A 339 -2.65 -29.81 5.24
CA ARG A 339 -3.05 -28.47 5.68
C ARG A 339 -3.39 -28.60 7.17
N ALA A 340 -2.62 -27.95 8.04
CA ALA A 340 -2.99 -27.86 9.44
C ALA A 340 -4.41 -27.28 9.46
N ALA A 341 -5.37 -28.08 9.93
CA ALA A 341 -6.77 -27.73 9.91
C ALA A 341 -6.94 -26.34 10.54
N GLU A 342 -7.56 -25.41 9.81
CA GLU A 342 -8.06 -24.18 10.41
C GLU A 342 -8.96 -24.59 11.58
N PRO A 343 -8.79 -24.02 12.79
CA PRO A 343 -9.76 -24.25 13.85
C PRO A 343 -11.08 -23.68 13.35
N THR A 344 -12.03 -24.59 13.12
CA THR A 344 -13.41 -24.25 12.81
C THR A 344 -13.96 -23.53 14.03
N GLN A 345 -14.22 -22.23 13.90
CA GLN A 345 -15.04 -21.50 14.87
C GLN A 345 -16.52 -21.78 14.62
#